data_AF-A0A3C7W1Z3-F1
#
_entry.id   AF-A0A3C7W1Z3-F1
#
_cell.length_a   1.000
_cell.length_b   1.000
_cell.length_c   1.000
_cell.angle_alpha   90.00
_cell.angle_beta   90.00
_cell.angle_gamma   90.00
#
_symmetry.space_group_name_H-M   'P 1'
#
loop_
_entity.id
_entity.type
_entity.pdbx_description
1 polymer ?
#
loop_
_entity_poly.entity_id
_entity_poly.type
_entity_poly.pdbx_seq_one_letter_code
_entity_poly.pdbx_strand_id
1 'polypeptide(L)'
;EPMQARQLDVDGASRPYTEILRWAGLTLNAYLPATAVPLGTTDDGLPVGCQVAGPFLGDRTTLAVAALLEQHHRAFVPPPGYAS
;
A
#
# COMPACT_ATOMS: atom_id res chain seq x y z
N GLU A 1 0.14 19.76 -12.08
CA GLU A 1 -0.62 19.07 -13.15
C GLU A 1 -1.84 18.33 -12.60
N PRO A 2 -2.94 18.23 -13.37
CA PRO A 2 -4.13 17.46 -13.01
C PRO A 2 -3.80 15.97 -12.93
N MET A 3 -4.49 15.22 -12.05
CA MET A 3 -4.17 13.82 -11.76
C MET A 3 -4.22 12.92 -13.00
N GLN A 4 -5.16 13.17 -13.91
CA GLN A 4 -5.36 12.39 -15.14
C GLN A 4 -4.21 12.52 -16.14
N ALA A 5 -3.43 13.60 -16.06
CA ALA A 5 -2.27 13.83 -16.91
C ALA A 5 -0.96 13.25 -16.33
N ARG A 6 -0.98 12.81 -15.06
CA ARG A 6 0.23 12.29 -14.39
C ARG A 6 0.57 10.89 -14.89
N GLN A 7 1.86 10.66 -15.09
CA GLN A 7 2.44 9.37 -15.43
C GLN A 7 3.32 8.89 -14.28
N LEU A 8 3.44 7.58 -14.16
CA LEU A 8 4.38 6.88 -13.28
C LEU A 8 5.32 6.06 -14.16
N ASP A 9 6.61 6.09 -13.85
CA ASP A 9 7.53 5.10 -14.37
C ASP A 9 7.44 3.84 -13.50
N VAL A 10 7.19 2.70 -14.13
CA VAL A 10 7.16 1.39 -13.47
C VAL A 10 8.01 0.45 -14.31
N ASP A 11 9.17 0.06 -13.79
CA ASP A 11 10.14 -0.79 -14.47
C ASP A 11 10.51 -0.26 -15.89
N GLY A 12 10.68 1.06 -16.03
CA GLY A 12 10.99 1.73 -17.30
C GLY A 12 9.81 1.89 -18.26
N ALA A 13 8.60 1.50 -17.85
CA ALA A 13 7.38 1.71 -18.61
C ALA A 13 6.56 2.87 -18.02
N SER A 14 6.20 3.84 -18.87
CA SER A 14 5.26 4.91 -18.49
C SER A 14 3.84 4.34 -18.35
N ARG A 15 3.25 4.52 -17.18
CA ARG A 15 1.91 4.07 -16.79
C ARG A 15 1.06 5.25 -16.29
N PRO A 16 -0.25 5.30 -16.61
CA PRO A 16 -1.12 6.33 -16.06
C PRO A 16 -1.14 6.27 -14.53
N TYR A 17 -0.99 7.41 -13.85
CA TYR A 17 -1.02 7.49 -12.39
C TYR A 17 -2.29 6.87 -11.79
N THR A 18 -3.42 6.96 -12.49
CA THR A 18 -4.71 6.42 -12.05
C THR A 18 -4.73 4.89 -11.92
N GLU A 19 -3.76 4.17 -12.50
CA GLU A 19 -3.67 2.72 -12.40
C GLU A 19 -3.47 2.25 -10.94
N ILE A 20 -2.73 3.02 -10.13
CA ILE A 20 -2.51 2.69 -8.70
C ILE A 20 -3.81 2.71 -7.90
N LEU A 21 -4.78 3.53 -8.31
CA LEU A 21 -6.06 3.70 -7.61
C LEU A 21 -6.97 2.49 -7.77
N ARG A 22 -6.69 1.59 -8.73
CA ARG A 22 -7.48 0.39 -8.97
C ARG A 22 -7.57 -0.50 -7.72
N TRP A 23 -6.45 -0.66 -7.01
CA TRP A 23 -6.35 -1.55 -5.84
C TRP A 23 -7.11 -1.00 -4.64
N ALA A 24 -6.92 0.28 -4.32
CA ALA A 24 -7.66 0.96 -3.24
C ALA A 24 -9.15 1.12 -3.59
N GLY A 25 -9.45 1.37 -4.87
CA GLY A 25 -10.81 1.58 -5.35
C GLY A 25 -11.71 0.36 -5.20
N LEU A 26 -11.16 -0.86 -5.32
CA LEU A 26 -11.95 -2.09 -5.20
C LEU A 26 -12.58 -2.22 -3.79
N THR A 27 -11.79 -2.08 -2.74
CA THR A 27 -12.26 -2.19 -1.35
C THR A 27 -13.10 -0.97 -0.95
N LEU A 28 -12.70 0.23 -1.39
CA LEU A 28 -13.40 1.47 -1.10
C LEU A 28 -14.84 1.45 -1.63
N ASN A 29 -15.03 1.10 -2.90
CA ASN A 29 -16.37 1.08 -3.51
C ASN A 29 -17.27 -0.03 -2.93
N ALA A 30 -16.67 -1.08 -2.36
CA ALA A 30 -17.38 -2.17 -1.71
C ALA A 30 -17.64 -1.94 -0.21
N TYR A 31 -17.22 -0.79 0.35
CA TYR A 31 -17.30 -0.49 1.77
C TYR A 31 -16.63 -1.56 2.66
N LEU A 32 -15.56 -2.17 2.15
CA LEU A 32 -14.80 -3.19 2.88
C LEU A 32 -13.64 -2.56 3.64
N PRO A 33 -13.33 -3.04 4.85
CA PRO A 33 -12.16 -2.60 5.59
C PRO A 33 -10.89 -3.02 4.85
N ALA A 34 -9.88 -2.15 4.89
CA ALA A 34 -8.59 -2.40 4.29
C ALA A 34 -7.48 -1.76 5.13
N THR A 35 -6.42 -2.52 5.42
CA THR A 35 -5.24 -2.03 6.16
C THR A 35 -4.01 -2.08 5.26
N ALA A 36 -3.32 -0.95 5.10
CA ALA A 36 -2.06 -0.88 4.37
C ALA A 36 -0.89 -1.28 5.29
N VAL A 37 -0.01 -2.14 4.81
CA VAL A 37 1.13 -2.69 5.57
C VAL A 37 2.42 -2.61 4.76
N PRO A 38 3.57 -2.28 5.40
CA PRO A 38 4.86 -2.33 4.74
C PRO A 38 5.27 -3.79 4.50
N LEU A 39 5.72 -4.11 3.29
CA LEU A 39 6.26 -5.44 2.96
C LEU A 39 7.74 -5.44 2.66
N GLY A 40 8.33 -4.30 2.30
CA GLY A 40 9.71 -4.29 1.87
C GLY A 40 10.13 -3.00 1.20
N THR A 41 11.26 -3.10 0.53
CA THR A 41 11.83 -2.06 -0.32
C THR A 41 12.30 -2.74 -1.61
N THR A 42 12.13 -2.09 -2.75
CA THR A 42 12.71 -2.53 -4.02
C THR A 42 14.24 -2.40 -3.99
N ASP A 43 14.92 -2.94 -5.01
CA ASP A 43 16.37 -2.81 -5.17
C ASP A 43 16.80 -1.34 -5.33
N ASP A 44 15.92 -0.49 -5.88
CA ASP A 44 16.11 0.96 -5.99
C ASP A 44 15.74 1.72 -4.69
N GLY A 45 15.41 1.01 -3.61
CA GLY A 45 15.10 1.59 -2.31
C GLY A 45 13.70 2.18 -2.16
N LEU A 46 12.78 1.93 -3.10
CA LEU A 46 11.40 2.40 -3.00
C LEU A 46 10.57 1.49 -2.09
N PRO A 47 9.67 2.01 -1.24
CA PRO A 47 8.87 1.20 -0.34
C PRO A 47 7.84 0.35 -1.10
N VAL A 48 7.70 -0.91 -0.71
CA VAL A 48 6.67 -1.82 -1.19
C VAL A 48 5.66 -2.06 -0.08
N GLY A 49 4.38 -1.85 -0.37
CA GLY A 49 3.28 -2.08 0.55
C GLY A 49 2.26 -3.06 0.01
N CYS A 50 1.42 -3.58 0.90
CA CYS A 50 0.27 -4.41 0.57
C CYS A 50 -0.98 -3.89 1.28
N GLN A 51 -2.13 -4.13 0.66
CA GLN A 51 -3.44 -3.85 1.24
C GLN A 51 -4.09 -5.15 1.69
N VAL A 52 -4.30 -5.30 2.99
CA VAL A 52 -5.06 -6.41 3.57
C VAL A 52 -6.53 -6.04 3.60
N ALA A 53 -7.33 -6.64 2.73
CA ALA A 53 -8.78 -6.46 2.68
C ALA A 53 -9.49 -7.51 3.55
N GLY A 54 -10.55 -7.10 4.25
CA GLY A 54 -11.37 -7.97 5.09
C GLY A 54 -12.84 -8.00 4.66
N PRO A 55 -13.65 -8.91 5.24
CA PRO A 55 -15.10 -8.86 5.08
C PRO A 55 -15.69 -7.60 5.72
N PHE A 56 -16.93 -7.27 5.37
CA PHE A 56 -17.66 -6.15 5.96
C PHE A 56 -17.64 -6.21 7.50
N LEU A 57 -17.30 -5.10 8.15
CA LEU A 57 -17.07 -4.97 9.61
C LEU A 57 -15.93 -5.85 10.18
N GLY A 58 -15.03 -6.32 9.32
CA GLY A 58 -13.90 -7.19 9.65
C GLY A 58 -12.60 -6.46 10.03
N ASP A 59 -12.64 -5.17 10.40
CA ASP A 59 -11.48 -4.31 10.65
C ASP A 59 -10.47 -4.91 11.64
N ARG A 60 -10.97 -5.56 12.70
CA ARG A 60 -10.10 -6.22 13.69
C ARG A 60 -9.24 -7.32 13.07
N THR A 61 -9.77 -8.03 12.07
CA THR A 61 -9.04 -9.09 11.37
C THR A 61 -7.95 -8.49 10.47
N THR A 62 -8.24 -7.42 9.73
CA THR A 62 -7.23 -6.78 8.87
C THR A 62 -6.09 -6.18 9.69
N LEU A 63 -6.40 -5.58 10.84
CA LEU A 63 -5.41 -5.10 11.80
C LEU A 63 -4.61 -6.24 12.45
N ALA A 64 -5.25 -7.36 12.80
CA ALA A 64 -4.54 -8.51 13.37
C ALA A 64 -3.54 -9.11 12.36
N VAL A 65 -3.92 -9.23 11.09
CA VAL A 65 -3.00 -9.65 10.02
C VAL A 65 -1.86 -8.65 9.86
N ALA A 66 -2.15 -7.35 9.91
CA ALA A 66 -1.11 -6.32 9.86
C ALA A 66 -0.10 -6.45 11.01
N ALA A 67 -0.58 -6.64 12.24
CA ALA A 67 0.29 -6.85 13.40
C ALA A 67 1.16 -8.11 13.25
N LEU A 68 0.61 -9.21 12.73
CA LEU A 68 1.38 -10.43 12.46
C LEU A 68 2.46 -10.21 11.40
N LEU A 69 2.17 -9.44 10.34
CA LEU A 69 3.15 -9.11 9.32
C LEU A 69 4.27 -8.21 9.87
N GLU A 70 3.95 -7.23 10.70
CA GLU A 70 4.98 -6.41 11.34
C GLU A 70 5.87 -7.22 12.28
N GLN A 71 5.29 -8.18 13.02
CA GLN A 71 6.02 -9.02 13.98
C GLN A 71 6.90 -10.07 13.29
N HIS A 72 6.43 -10.67 12.20
CA HIS A 72 7.06 -11.85 11.61
C HIS A 72 7.73 -11.61 10.25
N HIS A 73 7.42 -10.50 9.57
CA HIS A 73 7.96 -10.21 8.25
C HIS A 73 8.80 -8.93 8.25
N ARG A 74 8.18 -7.76 8.44
CA ARG A 74 8.90 -6.48 8.45
C ARG A 74 8.11 -5.38 9.15
N ALA A 75 8.75 -4.70 10.10
CA ALA A 75 8.23 -3.48 10.70
C ALA A 75 8.44 -2.27 9.77
N PHE A 76 7.70 -1.19 10.02
CA PHE A 76 7.92 0.09 9.36
C PHE A 76 9.34 0.61 9.61
N VAL A 77 9.99 1.11 8.55
CA VAL A 77 11.26 1.81 8.61
C VAL A 77 11.05 3.22 8.05
N PRO A 78 11.29 4.28 8.83
CA PRO A 78 11.13 5.64 8.34
C PRO A 78 12.16 5.95 7.25
N PRO A 79 11.82 6.80 6.27
CA PRO A 79 12.78 7.23 5.26
C PRO A 79 13.94 8.03 5.88
N PRO A 80 15.13 8.03 5.26
CA PRO A 80 16.27 8.81 5.73
C PRO A 80 15.89 10.29 5.95
N GLY A 81 16.27 10.85 7.11
CA GLY A 81 15.94 12.23 7.49
C GLY A 81 14.59 12.42 8.20
N TYR A 82 13.83 11.33 8.42
CA TYR A 82 12.52 11.35 9.09
C TYR A 82 12.41 10.40 10.29
N ALA A 83 13.55 9.87 10.77
CA ALA A 83 13.61 9.18 12.05
C ALA A 83 13.63 10.24 13.17
N SER A 84 12.56 10.30 13.95
CA SER A 84 12.43 11.19 15.12
C SER A 84 13.40 10.82 16.23
#